data_AF-A0AA38U4R8-F1
#
_entry.id   AF-A0AA38U4R8-F1
#
_cell.length_a   1.000
_cell.length_b   1.000
_cell.length_c   1.000
_cell.angle_alpha   90.00
_cell.angle_beta   90.00
_cell.angle_gamma   90.00
#
_symmetry.space_group_name_H-M   'P 1'
#
loop_
_entity.id
_entity.type
_entity.pdbx_description
1 polymer ?
#
loop_
_entity_poly.entity_id
_entity_poly.type
_entity_poly.pdbx_seq_one_letter_code
_entity_poly.pdbx_strand_id
1 'polypeptide(L)'
;MDYNNVSTFLQKAQEQLGKQPSKDLASLTWTNLTSPSTHYEGWNMVTTLPDMSPGTILQLGLTFPMTHEESYDDDTTTASVTSNTSDPRQSNNSTTYIITPNHHNDGSTYWNTPGDIGNLDFNGLTNVQAISQCDLRIASSRARYNNNLPYGQAETLSFLIYNAGPTIARNPVLTARYTTSMDETKMTSFGEQVWIPDGINPSTFFNGSDTIPSIQWQSIDVGAPRVDGPAWNAIVSLPDLPPSILYRIHIRFPMNHVTTYADETAPASITSQAKELDPVECPRGSCNAGRNNNSCRK
;
A
#
# COMPACT_ATOMS: atom_id res chain seq x y z
N MET A 1 -19.03 -4.83 35.86
CA MET A 1 -17.81 -4.12 35.42
C MET A 1 -17.99 -2.65 35.73
N ASP A 2 -16.97 -2.00 36.29
CA ASP A 2 -16.94 -0.57 36.55
C ASP A 2 -16.43 0.18 35.32
N TYR A 3 -17.36 0.61 34.47
CA TYR A 3 -17.05 1.36 33.25
C TYR A 3 -16.50 2.77 33.52
N ASN A 4 -16.59 3.29 34.75
CA ASN A 4 -16.03 4.59 35.10
C ASN A 4 -14.53 4.53 35.41
N ASN A 5 -14.00 3.33 35.67
CA ASN A 5 -12.60 3.12 36.08
C ASN A 5 -11.82 2.24 35.08
N VAL A 6 -12.16 2.33 33.80
CA VAL A 6 -11.47 1.60 32.73
C VAL A 6 -10.06 2.13 32.54
N SER A 7 -9.08 1.24 32.55
CA SER A 7 -7.73 1.57 32.10
C SER A 7 -7.46 0.99 30.71
N THR A 8 -6.66 1.71 29.92
CA THR A 8 -6.35 1.34 28.55
C THR A 8 -4.84 1.28 28.32
N PHE A 9 -4.43 0.34 27.48
CA PHE A 9 -3.11 0.36 26.87
C PHE A 9 -3.26 0.25 25.35
N LEU A 10 -2.30 0.82 24.63
CA LEU A 10 -2.22 0.69 23.19
C LEU A 10 -0.78 0.36 22.81
N GLN A 11 -0.63 -0.61 21.92
CA GLN A 11 0.66 -0.96 21.33
C GLN A 11 0.48 -1.21 19.84
N LYS A 12 1.56 -1.03 19.10
CA LYS A 12 1.61 -1.31 17.67
C LYS A 12 2.69 -2.32 17.34
N ALA A 13 2.44 -3.12 16.32
CA ALA A 13 3.44 -3.92 15.65
C ALA A 13 3.39 -3.65 14.15
N GLN A 14 4.54 -3.78 13.49
CA GLN A 14 4.61 -3.72 12.04
C GLN A 14 4.58 -5.16 11.50
N GLU A 15 3.61 -5.45 10.65
CA GLU A 15 3.57 -6.71 9.92
C GLU A 15 4.31 -6.56 8.59
N GLN A 16 4.96 -7.63 8.14
CA GLN A 16 5.44 -7.70 6.76
C GLN A 16 4.25 -7.92 5.83
N LEU A 17 4.03 -6.99 4.90
CA LEU A 17 3.05 -7.10 3.82
C LEU A 17 3.11 -8.51 3.16
N GLY A 18 1.97 -9.21 3.13
CA GLY A 18 1.83 -10.53 2.49
C GLY A 18 1.87 -11.74 3.42
N LYS A 19 1.89 -11.55 4.74
CA LYS A 19 1.71 -12.61 5.73
C LYS A 19 0.25 -12.75 6.17
N GLN A 20 -0.08 -13.87 6.82
CA GLN A 20 -1.37 -14.10 7.49
C GLN A 20 -1.19 -13.73 8.97
N PRO A 21 -1.77 -12.61 9.44
CA PRO A 21 -1.64 -12.18 10.83
C PRO A 21 -1.95 -13.29 11.83
N SER A 22 -2.93 -14.15 11.52
CA SER A 22 -3.35 -15.25 12.40
C SER A 22 -2.26 -16.28 12.71
N LYS A 23 -1.22 -16.38 11.87
CA LYS A 23 -0.14 -17.37 12.03
C LYS A 23 1.08 -16.84 12.77
N ASP A 24 1.33 -15.53 12.66
CA ASP A 24 2.60 -14.92 13.08
C ASP A 24 2.43 -13.93 14.24
N LEU A 25 1.22 -13.73 14.78
CA LEU A 25 0.92 -12.71 15.80
C LEU A 25 1.84 -12.79 17.03
N ALA A 26 2.20 -14.00 17.47
CA ALA A 26 3.08 -14.24 18.62
C ALA A 26 4.55 -13.88 18.36
N SER A 27 4.95 -13.74 17.09
CA SER A 27 6.33 -13.41 16.68
C SER A 27 6.56 -11.90 16.49
N LEU A 28 5.51 -11.09 16.61
CA LEU A 28 5.56 -9.66 16.38
C LEU A 28 6.31 -8.93 17.49
N THR A 29 7.08 -7.91 17.10
CA THR A 29 7.70 -6.97 18.05
C THR A 29 6.77 -5.81 18.29
N TRP A 30 6.35 -5.64 19.54
CA TRP A 30 5.40 -4.62 19.94
C TRP A 30 6.09 -3.35 20.47
N THR A 31 5.53 -2.20 20.11
CA THR A 31 5.94 -0.88 20.59
C THR A 31 4.76 -0.23 21.29
N ASN A 32 4.93 0.13 22.56
CA ASN A 32 3.91 0.84 23.33
C ASN A 32 3.66 2.23 22.74
N LEU A 33 2.38 2.60 22.68
CA LEU A 33 1.89 3.92 22.31
C LEU A 33 1.31 4.62 23.53
N THR A 34 1.07 5.93 23.40
CA THR A 34 0.30 6.67 24.39
C THR A 34 -1.12 6.09 24.48
N SER A 35 -1.59 5.84 25.71
CA SER A 35 -2.94 5.32 25.92
C SER A 35 -3.99 6.27 25.33
N PRO A 36 -4.90 5.76 24.50
CA PRO A 36 -5.92 6.57 23.85
C PRO A 36 -7.01 7.00 24.82
N SER A 37 -7.68 8.12 24.52
CA SER A 37 -8.87 8.54 25.24
C SER A 37 -9.99 7.52 25.01
N THR A 38 -10.66 7.16 26.09
CA THR A 38 -11.76 6.21 26.09
C THR A 38 -12.89 6.77 26.93
N HIS A 39 -14.12 6.65 26.44
CA HIS A 39 -15.31 7.05 27.16
C HIS A 39 -16.41 6.02 26.91
N TYR A 40 -17.47 6.04 27.73
CA TYR A 40 -18.63 5.21 27.48
C TYR A 40 -19.67 6.02 26.69
N GLU A 41 -20.35 5.36 25.76
CA GLU A 41 -21.49 5.87 25.03
C GLU A 41 -22.61 4.81 25.07
N GLY A 42 -23.61 5.04 25.93
CA GLY A 42 -24.58 4.01 26.26
C GLY A 42 -23.90 2.81 26.92
N TRP A 43 -24.00 1.65 26.27
CA TRP A 43 -23.35 0.40 26.71
C TRP A 43 -22.00 0.14 26.02
N ASN A 44 -21.56 1.03 25.13
CA ASN A 44 -20.32 0.85 24.38
C ASN A 44 -19.17 1.60 25.04
N MET A 45 -17.97 1.01 25.00
CA MET A 45 -16.73 1.75 25.23
C MET A 45 -16.19 2.23 23.89
N VAL A 46 -16.01 3.54 23.76
CA VAL A 46 -15.55 4.20 22.54
C VAL A 46 -14.15 4.75 22.78
N THR A 47 -13.18 4.20 22.05
CA THR A 47 -11.77 4.58 22.12
C THR A 47 -11.35 5.25 20.81
N THR A 48 -10.77 6.45 20.89
CA THR A 48 -10.22 7.10 19.69
C THR A 48 -8.81 6.56 19.42
N LEU A 49 -8.64 5.85 18.30
CA LEU A 49 -7.35 5.32 17.87
C LEU A 49 -6.57 6.36 17.05
N PRO A 50 -5.23 6.29 17.03
CA PRO A 50 -4.41 7.11 16.14
C PRO A 50 -4.56 6.68 14.68
N ASP A 51 -4.14 7.54 13.76
CA ASP A 51 -4.00 7.17 12.34
C ASP A 51 -3.08 5.95 12.18
N MET A 52 -3.45 5.06 11.28
CA MET A 52 -2.76 3.79 11.04
C MET A 52 -2.16 3.75 9.64
N SER A 53 -0.86 3.49 9.55
CA SER A 53 -0.18 3.20 8.29
C SER A 53 -0.54 1.78 7.78
N PRO A 54 -0.50 1.53 6.47
CA PRO A 54 -0.70 0.20 5.91
C PRO A 54 0.25 -0.84 6.52
N GLY A 55 -0.27 -2.03 6.84
CA GLY A 55 0.53 -3.12 7.44
C GLY A 55 0.86 -2.94 8.93
N THR A 56 0.23 -1.97 9.61
CA THR A 56 0.34 -1.84 11.07
C THR A 56 -0.79 -2.59 11.76
N ILE A 57 -0.45 -3.38 12.77
CA ILE A 57 -1.42 -3.98 13.71
C ILE A 57 -1.41 -3.16 14.98
N LEU A 58 -2.59 -2.71 15.42
CA LEU A 58 -2.79 -2.13 16.73
C LEU A 58 -3.39 -3.17 17.67
N GLN A 59 -2.86 -3.22 18.89
CA GLN A 59 -3.45 -3.96 20.00
C GLN A 59 -3.90 -2.96 21.06
N LEU A 60 -5.22 -2.81 21.19
CA LEU A 60 -5.88 -2.09 22.25
C LEU A 60 -6.26 -3.09 23.36
N GLY A 61 -5.85 -2.80 24.59
CA GLY A 61 -6.35 -3.51 25.76
C GLY A 61 -7.20 -2.60 26.62
N LEU A 62 -8.34 -3.13 27.08
CA LEU A 62 -9.23 -2.49 28.02
C LEU A 62 -9.27 -3.34 29.30
N THR A 63 -9.08 -2.71 30.46
CA THR A 63 -9.17 -3.38 31.76
C THR A 63 -10.27 -2.74 32.58
N PHE A 64 -11.22 -3.55 33.02
CA PHE A 64 -12.38 -3.13 33.81
C PHE A 64 -12.26 -3.67 35.23
N PRO A 65 -12.33 -2.83 36.27
CA PRO A 65 -12.54 -3.31 37.63
C PRO A 65 -13.90 -4.02 37.73
N MET A 66 -13.96 -5.12 38.47
CA MET A 66 -15.23 -5.81 38.71
C MET A 66 -15.96 -5.18 39.89
N THR A 67 -17.27 -4.95 39.74
CA THR A 67 -18.14 -4.34 40.76
C THR A 67 -18.83 -5.36 41.66
N HIS A 68 -18.89 -6.62 41.23
CA HIS A 68 -19.52 -7.73 41.92
C HIS A 68 -18.70 -9.02 41.70
N GLU A 69 -18.79 -9.94 42.66
CA GLU A 69 -18.08 -11.23 42.63
C GLU A 69 -18.79 -12.28 41.75
N GLU A 70 -20.11 -12.15 41.57
CA GLU A 70 -20.92 -13.12 40.81
C GLU A 70 -21.65 -12.44 39.65
N SER A 71 -21.58 -13.07 38.48
CA SER A 71 -22.51 -12.87 37.38
C SER A 71 -22.79 -14.23 36.74
N TYR A 72 -24.00 -14.40 36.23
CA TYR A 72 -24.60 -15.73 36.10
C TYR A 72 -24.58 -16.30 34.68
N ASP A 73 -24.32 -15.47 33.67
CA ASP A 73 -24.36 -15.90 32.28
C ASP A 73 -23.28 -15.25 31.43
N ASP A 74 -22.88 -15.96 30.37
CA ASP A 74 -21.99 -15.49 29.33
C ASP A 74 -22.73 -14.50 28.42
N ASP A 75 -22.04 -13.43 28.02
CA ASP A 75 -22.57 -12.46 27.08
C ASP A 75 -21.76 -12.41 25.80
N THR A 76 -22.42 -12.62 24.66
CA THR A 76 -21.80 -12.48 23.34
C THR A 76 -22.00 -11.06 22.86
N THR A 77 -20.89 -10.34 22.70
CA THR A 77 -20.89 -8.93 22.32
C THR A 77 -20.02 -8.68 21.10
N THR A 78 -20.06 -7.46 20.56
CA THR A 78 -19.41 -7.07 19.30
C THR A 78 -18.47 -5.91 19.54
N ALA A 79 -17.24 -6.02 19.01
CA ALA A 79 -16.33 -4.89 18.84
C ALA A 79 -16.37 -4.46 17.37
N SER A 80 -16.29 -3.16 17.11
CA SER A 80 -16.21 -2.62 15.75
C SER A 80 -15.22 -1.46 15.66
N VAL A 81 -14.68 -1.25 14.46
CA VAL A 81 -13.78 -0.14 14.13
C VAL A 81 -14.33 0.62 12.94
N THR A 82 -14.22 1.95 12.97
CA THR A 82 -14.67 2.82 11.88
C THR A 82 -13.64 3.91 11.63
N SER A 83 -13.70 4.48 10.42
CA SER A 83 -12.83 5.56 9.95
C SER A 83 -13.62 6.47 9.00
N ASN A 84 -13.11 7.68 8.79
CA ASN A 84 -13.60 8.57 7.73
C ASN A 84 -13.15 8.14 6.32
N THR A 85 -12.25 7.14 6.23
CA THR A 85 -11.82 6.53 4.97
C THR A 85 -12.73 5.37 4.56
N SER A 86 -12.88 5.14 3.26
CA SER A 86 -13.71 4.05 2.74
C SER A 86 -13.02 2.71 2.96
N ASP A 87 -13.70 1.79 3.65
CA ASP A 87 -13.30 0.38 3.73
C ASP A 87 -14.04 -0.43 2.66
N PRO A 88 -13.33 -1.06 1.70
CA PRO A 88 -13.96 -1.90 0.69
C PRO A 88 -14.58 -3.20 1.23
N ARG A 89 -14.33 -3.56 2.49
CA ARG A 89 -14.76 -4.83 3.10
C ARG A 89 -15.36 -4.64 4.49
N GLN A 90 -16.35 -3.78 4.62
CA GLN A 90 -17.02 -3.47 5.90
C GLN A 90 -17.37 -4.67 6.81
N SER A 91 -17.55 -5.88 6.27
CA SER A 91 -17.78 -7.10 7.05
C SER A 91 -16.63 -7.46 8.00
N ASN A 92 -15.38 -7.07 7.72
CA ASN A 92 -14.24 -7.33 8.62
C ASN A 92 -13.97 -6.18 9.60
N ASN A 93 -14.83 -5.15 9.63
CA ASN A 93 -14.72 -4.02 10.54
C ASN A 93 -15.30 -4.34 11.93
N SER A 94 -15.76 -5.57 12.15
CA SER A 94 -16.32 -6.01 13.41
C SER A 94 -15.95 -7.45 13.73
N THR A 95 -15.92 -7.79 15.01
CA THR A 95 -15.75 -9.15 15.51
C THR A 95 -16.62 -9.39 16.74
N THR A 96 -17.00 -10.64 16.98
CA THR A 96 -17.76 -11.04 18.16
C THR A 96 -16.85 -11.70 19.18
N TYR A 97 -17.09 -11.42 20.46
CA TYR A 97 -16.35 -12.01 21.56
C TYR A 97 -17.30 -12.29 22.74
N ILE A 98 -16.86 -13.16 23.65
CA ILE A 98 -17.64 -13.58 24.81
C ILE A 98 -17.06 -12.92 26.06
N ILE A 99 -17.91 -12.27 26.83
CA ILE A 99 -17.61 -11.82 28.20
C ILE A 99 -18.20 -12.84 29.15
N THR A 100 -17.32 -13.48 29.93
CA THR A 100 -17.66 -14.69 30.68
C THR A 100 -17.36 -14.51 32.18
N PRO A 101 -18.39 -14.44 33.04
CA PRO A 101 -18.21 -14.14 34.46
C PRO A 101 -18.04 -15.38 35.36
N ASN A 102 -18.44 -16.56 34.91
CA ASN A 102 -18.59 -17.78 35.73
C ASN A 102 -17.52 -18.85 35.47
N HIS A 103 -16.47 -18.55 34.73
CA HIS A 103 -15.41 -19.49 34.36
C HIS A 103 -14.12 -19.37 35.20
N HIS A 104 -14.20 -18.81 36.41
CA HIS A 104 -13.04 -18.59 37.28
C HIS A 104 -12.30 -19.87 37.71
N ASN A 105 -12.95 -21.03 37.63
CA ASN A 105 -12.34 -22.33 37.92
C ASN A 105 -11.79 -23.05 36.67
N ASP A 106 -11.98 -22.47 35.49
CA ASP A 106 -11.51 -23.09 34.27
C ASP A 106 -10.00 -22.92 34.10
N GLY A 107 -9.39 -23.93 33.49
CA GLY A 107 -7.96 -23.97 33.25
C GLY A 107 -7.50 -23.03 32.13
N SER A 108 -6.18 -22.93 31.96
CA SER A 108 -5.55 -22.09 30.94
C SER A 108 -6.00 -22.42 29.51
N THR A 109 -6.44 -23.64 29.23
CA THR A 109 -7.00 -24.01 27.92
C THR A 109 -8.24 -23.19 27.57
N TYR A 110 -9.13 -22.94 28.53
CA TYR A 110 -10.32 -22.11 28.32
C TYR A 110 -9.91 -20.66 28.05
N TRP A 111 -9.10 -20.09 28.95
CA TRP A 111 -8.68 -18.69 28.91
C TRP A 111 -7.78 -18.33 27.72
N ASN A 112 -7.06 -19.30 27.16
CA ASN A 112 -6.21 -19.10 25.99
C ASN A 112 -6.91 -19.47 24.67
N THR A 113 -8.22 -19.71 24.68
CA THR A 113 -8.99 -19.95 23.45
C THR A 113 -8.87 -18.72 22.55
N PRO A 114 -8.30 -18.84 21.33
CA PRO A 114 -8.19 -17.70 20.43
C PRO A 114 -9.58 -17.22 20.00
N GLY A 115 -9.74 -15.90 19.87
CA GLY A 115 -10.90 -15.33 19.17
C GLY A 115 -10.83 -15.59 17.66
N ASP A 116 -11.70 -14.93 16.89
CA ASP A 116 -11.66 -14.98 15.43
C ASP A 116 -10.50 -14.14 14.86
N ILE A 117 -9.27 -14.59 15.10
CA ILE A 117 -8.05 -13.96 14.57
C ILE A 117 -8.04 -14.06 13.03
N GLY A 118 -8.76 -15.02 12.45
CA GLY A 118 -8.95 -15.13 11.00
C GLY A 118 -9.64 -13.92 10.37
N ASN A 119 -10.34 -13.10 11.15
CA ASN A 119 -10.90 -11.83 10.69
C ASN A 119 -9.82 -10.78 10.32
N LEU A 120 -8.61 -10.93 10.86
CA LEU A 120 -7.43 -10.16 10.44
C LEU A 120 -6.85 -10.69 9.12
N ASP A 121 -7.08 -11.97 8.82
CA ASP A 121 -6.56 -12.57 7.60
C ASP A 121 -7.35 -12.11 6.38
N PHE A 122 -6.62 -11.94 5.28
CA PHE A 122 -7.22 -11.65 4.00
C PHE A 122 -7.12 -12.87 3.07
N ASN A 123 -8.19 -13.66 3.00
CA ASN A 123 -8.36 -14.72 1.98
C ASN A 123 -9.11 -14.22 0.72
N GLY A 124 -9.62 -12.98 0.75
CA GLY A 124 -10.44 -12.35 -0.28
C GLY A 124 -9.69 -11.77 -1.48
N LEU A 125 -8.41 -12.11 -1.66
CA LEU A 125 -7.72 -11.95 -2.95
C LEU A 125 -8.25 -12.91 -4.03
N THR A 126 -9.27 -13.72 -3.73
CA THR A 126 -9.76 -14.76 -4.64
C THR A 126 -10.81 -14.29 -5.64
N ASN A 127 -11.47 -13.13 -5.47
CA ASN A 127 -12.45 -12.59 -6.45
C ASN A 127 -12.61 -11.06 -6.45
N VAL A 128 -11.63 -10.31 -5.94
CA VAL A 128 -11.45 -8.90 -6.30
C VAL A 128 -10.31 -8.85 -7.30
N GLN A 129 -10.52 -8.27 -8.48
CA GLN A 129 -9.43 -8.01 -9.41
C GLN A 129 -8.36 -7.21 -8.64
N ALA A 130 -7.20 -7.83 -8.47
CA ALA A 130 -6.26 -7.66 -7.37
C ALA A 130 -6.13 -6.24 -6.77
N ILE A 131 -6.49 -6.09 -5.49
CA ILE A 131 -5.95 -5.07 -4.58
C ILE A 131 -4.48 -5.35 -4.19
N SER A 132 -3.81 -6.26 -4.91
CA SER A 132 -2.38 -6.56 -4.84
C SER A 132 -1.60 -5.96 -6.01
N GLN A 133 -2.14 -4.93 -6.66
CA GLN A 133 -1.48 -4.22 -7.76
C GLN A 133 -0.88 -2.91 -7.27
N CYS A 134 0.33 -2.58 -7.75
CA CYS A 134 0.92 -1.28 -7.52
C CYS A 134 0.10 -0.21 -8.26
N ASP A 135 -0.07 0.98 -7.67
CA ASP A 135 -0.65 2.15 -8.34
C ASP A 135 0.49 3.13 -8.63
N LEU A 136 1.13 2.94 -9.79
CA LEU A 136 2.25 3.77 -10.22
C LEU A 136 1.75 5.06 -10.86
N ARG A 137 2.15 6.18 -10.25
CA ARG A 137 1.87 7.53 -10.73
C ARG A 137 3.16 8.16 -11.19
N ILE A 138 3.10 8.88 -12.31
CA ILE A 138 4.25 9.58 -12.89
C ILE A 138 3.86 11.02 -13.24
N ALA A 139 4.79 11.95 -13.01
CA ALA A 139 4.69 13.32 -13.48
C ALA A 139 6.04 13.79 -14.00
N SER A 140 6.04 14.70 -14.98
CA SER A 140 7.26 15.42 -15.34
C SER A 140 7.48 16.57 -14.36
N SER A 141 8.73 16.82 -13.95
CA SER A 141 9.02 17.92 -13.02
C SER A 141 8.92 19.30 -13.69
N ARG A 142 9.01 19.35 -15.02
CA ARG A 142 8.87 20.55 -15.83
C ARG A 142 7.90 20.28 -16.98
N ALA A 143 7.14 21.32 -17.35
CA ALA A 143 6.29 21.26 -18.53
C ALA A 143 7.08 21.32 -19.86
N ARG A 144 8.33 21.81 -19.84
CA ARG A 144 9.17 22.03 -21.03
C ARG A 144 10.63 21.72 -20.73
N TYR A 145 11.31 21.13 -21.70
CA TYR A 145 12.74 20.81 -21.69
C TYR A 145 13.40 21.36 -22.94
N ASN A 146 14.68 21.76 -22.86
CA ASN A 146 15.37 22.40 -23.97
C ASN A 146 16.14 21.38 -24.81
N ASN A 147 15.61 21.06 -25.98
CA ASN A 147 16.26 20.18 -26.94
C ASN A 147 17.14 20.94 -27.96
N ASN A 148 17.36 22.25 -27.79
CA ASN A 148 18.12 23.12 -28.68
C ASN A 148 19.40 23.67 -28.04
N LEU A 149 20.01 22.91 -27.13
CA LEU A 149 21.29 23.29 -26.53
C LEU A 149 22.47 23.09 -27.52
N PRO A 150 23.58 23.83 -27.37
CA PRO A 150 24.79 23.67 -28.18
C PRO A 150 25.42 22.26 -28.14
N TYR A 151 26.30 21.94 -29.10
CA TYR A 151 26.85 20.59 -29.29
C TYR A 151 27.55 20.12 -28.02
N GLY A 152 27.27 18.91 -27.57
CA GLY A 152 27.88 18.36 -26.37
C GLY A 152 27.39 18.96 -25.04
N GLN A 153 26.57 20.02 -25.04
CA GLN A 153 25.77 20.37 -23.87
C GLN A 153 24.65 19.35 -23.66
N ALA A 154 24.02 19.34 -22.49
CA ALA A 154 23.02 18.33 -22.16
C ALA A 154 21.79 18.91 -21.49
N GLU A 155 20.65 18.28 -21.77
CA GLU A 155 19.39 18.51 -21.08
C GLU A 155 19.07 17.28 -20.21
N THR A 156 18.38 17.51 -19.08
CA THR A 156 18.01 16.44 -18.16
C THR A 156 16.50 16.36 -18.01
N LEU A 157 15.91 15.33 -18.62
CA LEU A 157 14.52 14.98 -18.40
C LEU A 157 14.37 14.46 -16.97
N SER A 158 13.40 14.98 -16.22
CA SER A 158 13.26 14.68 -14.81
C SER A 158 11.82 14.27 -14.50
N PHE A 159 11.66 13.07 -13.95
CA PHE A 159 10.37 12.46 -13.70
C PHE A 159 10.19 12.13 -12.23
N LEU A 160 9.02 12.45 -11.71
CA LEU A 160 8.59 12.13 -10.37
C LEU A 160 7.73 10.89 -10.43
N ILE A 161 8.03 9.89 -9.61
CA ILE A 161 7.33 8.61 -9.60
C ILE A 161 6.92 8.31 -8.17
N TYR A 162 5.66 7.91 -8.00
CA TYR A 162 5.10 7.55 -6.70
C TYR A 162 4.27 6.29 -6.84
N ASN A 163 4.45 5.35 -5.91
CA ASN A 163 3.58 4.20 -5.80
C ASN A 163 2.52 4.47 -4.72
N ALA A 164 1.31 4.78 -5.17
CA ALA A 164 0.15 5.01 -4.31
C ALA A 164 -0.61 3.72 -3.97
N GLY A 165 -0.16 2.58 -4.48
CA GLY A 165 -0.81 1.29 -4.29
C GLY A 165 -0.40 0.66 -2.98
N PRO A 166 -1.14 -0.36 -2.51
CA PRO A 166 -0.85 -1.04 -1.25
C PRO A 166 0.34 -2.01 -1.31
N THR A 167 0.93 -2.25 -2.50
CA THR A 167 2.01 -3.23 -2.71
C THR A 167 3.24 -2.61 -3.36
N ILE A 168 4.38 -3.29 -3.29
CA ILE A 168 5.63 -2.89 -3.95
C ILE A 168 5.52 -3.10 -5.47
N ALA A 169 5.88 -2.08 -6.25
CA ALA A 169 6.04 -2.24 -7.70
C ALA A 169 7.37 -2.94 -8.00
N ARG A 170 7.30 -4.15 -8.56
CA ARG A 170 8.48 -4.98 -8.85
C ARG A 170 9.00 -4.75 -10.27
N ASN A 171 10.32 -4.70 -10.41
CA ASN A 171 11.00 -4.44 -11.68
C ASN A 171 10.35 -3.32 -12.52
N PRO A 172 10.15 -2.11 -11.96
CA PRO A 172 9.53 -1.04 -12.71
C PRO A 172 10.40 -0.54 -13.86
N VAL A 173 9.75 -0.05 -14.90
CA VAL A 173 10.39 0.41 -16.13
C VAL A 173 9.84 1.78 -16.51
N LEU A 174 10.68 2.81 -16.41
CA LEU A 174 10.40 4.14 -16.93
C LEU A 174 10.71 4.17 -18.42
N THR A 175 9.75 4.63 -19.20
CA THR A 175 9.90 4.89 -20.64
C THR A 175 9.64 6.36 -20.90
N ALA A 176 10.60 7.07 -21.49
CA ALA A 176 10.47 8.48 -21.85
C ALA A 176 10.87 8.68 -23.30
N ARG A 177 10.00 9.32 -24.10
CA ARG A 177 10.32 9.65 -25.49
C ARG A 177 11.32 10.79 -25.54
N TYR A 178 12.29 10.70 -26.46
CA TYR A 178 13.27 11.75 -26.75
C TYR A 178 13.19 12.17 -28.22
N THR A 179 13.95 13.20 -28.60
CA THR A 179 13.89 13.83 -29.93
C THR A 179 15.24 13.78 -30.63
N THR A 180 15.27 14.02 -31.94
CA THR A 180 16.45 13.82 -32.81
C THR A 180 17.71 14.59 -32.42
N SER A 181 17.59 15.70 -31.70
CA SER A 181 18.74 16.51 -31.25
C SER A 181 19.42 15.95 -30.00
N MET A 182 18.79 14.98 -29.32
CA MET A 182 19.29 14.33 -28.13
C MET A 182 20.06 13.06 -28.51
N ASP A 183 21.33 12.97 -28.08
CA ASP A 183 22.24 11.85 -28.33
C ASP A 183 21.88 10.63 -27.47
N GLU A 184 21.15 9.70 -28.05
CA GLU A 184 20.71 8.48 -27.40
C GLU A 184 21.85 7.50 -27.10
N THR A 185 23.00 7.65 -27.76
CA THR A 185 24.15 6.77 -27.56
C THR A 185 25.00 7.17 -26.35
N LYS A 186 24.83 8.41 -25.86
CA LYS A 186 25.57 8.97 -24.72
C LYS A 186 24.69 9.35 -23.53
N MET A 187 23.43 8.95 -23.53
CA MET A 187 22.53 9.26 -22.44
C MET A 187 22.93 8.54 -21.15
N THR A 188 22.67 9.18 -20.01
CA THR A 188 22.89 8.59 -18.68
C THR A 188 21.64 8.73 -17.82
N SER A 189 21.49 7.86 -16.83
CA SER A 189 20.41 7.91 -15.85
C SER A 189 20.98 7.98 -14.43
N PHE A 190 20.24 8.65 -13.53
CA PHE A 190 20.45 8.56 -12.09
C PHE A 190 19.12 8.79 -11.38
N GLY A 191 18.99 8.29 -10.16
CA GLY A 191 17.76 8.40 -9.38
C GLY A 191 18.01 8.88 -7.97
N GLU A 192 16.98 9.46 -7.38
CA GLU A 192 16.95 9.84 -5.98
C GLU A 192 15.58 9.49 -5.39
N GLN A 193 15.52 9.29 -4.07
CA GLN A 193 14.30 9.02 -3.35
C GLN A 193 14.17 9.89 -2.09
N VAL A 194 12.93 10.09 -1.67
CA VAL A 194 12.59 10.68 -0.38
C VAL A 194 11.37 9.97 0.19
N TRP A 195 11.41 9.70 1.48
CA TRP A 195 10.22 9.24 2.21
C TRP A 195 9.19 10.37 2.32
N ILE A 196 7.93 10.07 1.99
CA ILE A 196 6.81 11.00 2.15
C ILE A 196 6.06 10.61 3.43
N PRO A 197 6.00 11.50 4.44
CA PRO A 197 5.18 11.27 5.63
C PRO A 197 3.73 11.01 5.27
N ASP A 198 3.09 10.08 5.98
CA ASP A 198 1.69 9.72 5.76
C ASP A 198 0.77 10.95 5.88
N GLY A 199 -0.22 11.05 5.01
CA GLY A 199 -1.16 12.17 4.95
C GLY A 199 -0.66 13.42 4.22
N ILE A 200 0.62 13.48 3.83
CA ILE A 200 1.12 14.55 2.96
C ILE A 200 0.85 14.18 1.50
N ASN A 201 0.04 15.00 0.83
CA ASN A 201 -0.16 14.86 -0.60
C ASN A 201 1.17 15.12 -1.33
N PRO A 202 1.72 14.18 -2.10
CA PRO A 202 2.96 14.38 -2.86
C PRO A 202 2.91 15.64 -3.74
N SER A 203 1.73 16.09 -4.15
CA SER A 203 1.56 17.31 -4.93
C SER A 203 2.04 18.59 -4.24
N THR A 204 2.07 18.63 -2.90
CA THR A 204 2.56 19.79 -2.15
C THR A 204 4.08 19.98 -2.29
N PHE A 205 4.81 18.93 -2.64
CA PHE A 205 6.23 19.02 -2.97
C PHE A 205 6.50 19.66 -4.34
N PHE A 206 5.47 19.80 -5.18
CA PHE A 206 5.61 20.28 -6.56
C PHE A 206 5.27 21.77 -6.74
N ASN A 207 4.66 22.42 -5.74
CA ASN A 207 4.18 23.82 -5.83
C ASN A 207 5.15 24.88 -5.28
N GLY A 208 6.39 24.50 -4.93
CA GLY A 208 7.44 25.47 -4.58
C GLY A 208 7.16 26.33 -3.34
N SER A 209 6.27 25.91 -2.43
CA SER A 209 6.12 26.65 -1.16
C SER A 209 7.35 26.39 -0.29
N ASP A 210 8.09 27.45 0.01
CA ASP A 210 9.31 27.52 0.85
C ASP A 210 9.15 27.03 2.31
N THR A 211 8.08 26.29 2.62
CA THR A 211 7.70 25.92 4.00
C THR A 211 7.97 24.47 4.37
N ILE A 212 8.51 23.64 3.46
CA ILE A 212 8.97 22.29 3.83
C ILE A 212 10.50 22.35 4.04
N PRO A 213 11.02 22.02 5.23
CA PRO A 213 12.45 22.07 5.52
C PRO A 213 13.23 21.24 4.49
N SER A 214 14.43 21.70 4.13
CA SER A 214 15.28 21.17 3.06
C SER A 214 15.29 19.64 2.98
N ILE A 215 14.42 19.11 2.12
CA ILE A 215 14.29 17.68 1.90
C ILE A 215 15.61 17.16 1.36
N GLN A 216 16.25 16.30 2.15
CA GLN A 216 17.47 15.62 1.74
C GLN A 216 17.07 14.42 0.90
N TRP A 217 17.25 14.55 -0.41
CA TRP A 217 17.10 13.46 -1.35
C TRP A 217 18.24 12.46 -1.18
N GLN A 218 17.91 11.18 -1.15
CA GLN A 218 18.90 10.10 -1.09
C GLN A 218 19.09 9.51 -2.48
N SER A 219 20.33 9.42 -2.95
CA SER A 219 20.66 8.75 -4.22
C SER A 219 20.25 7.28 -4.20
N ILE A 220 19.75 6.80 -5.34
CA ILE A 220 19.43 5.40 -5.58
C ILE A 220 20.07 4.93 -6.88
N ASP A 221 20.43 3.65 -6.92
CA ASP A 221 20.90 3.01 -8.14
C ASP A 221 19.72 2.76 -9.09
N VAL A 222 19.90 3.18 -10.34
CA VAL A 222 18.98 2.92 -11.45
C VAL A 222 19.75 2.28 -12.59
N GLY A 223 19.06 1.49 -13.41
CA GLY A 223 19.68 0.84 -14.55
C GLY A 223 20.17 1.85 -15.58
N ALA A 224 21.26 1.50 -16.27
CA ALA A 224 21.72 2.26 -17.43
C ALA A 224 20.58 2.39 -18.45
N PRO A 225 20.38 3.58 -19.04
CA PRO A 225 19.30 3.79 -19.98
C PRO A 225 19.60 3.01 -21.26
N ARG A 226 18.56 2.46 -21.89
CA ARG A 226 18.65 1.82 -23.20
C ARG A 226 17.61 2.40 -24.15
N VAL A 227 17.84 2.25 -25.45
CA VAL A 227 16.88 2.68 -26.47
C VAL A 227 15.97 1.55 -26.92
N ASP A 228 14.71 1.89 -27.18
CA ASP A 228 13.83 1.11 -28.03
C ASP A 228 13.86 1.70 -29.45
N GLY A 229 14.67 1.08 -30.30
CA GLY A 229 15.13 1.60 -31.60
C GLY A 229 14.05 2.10 -32.58
N PRO A 230 12.83 1.53 -32.65
CA PRO A 230 11.79 2.04 -33.55
C PRO A 230 10.99 3.22 -33.00
N ALA A 231 11.01 3.41 -31.67
CA ALA A 231 10.00 4.22 -30.97
C ALA A 231 10.55 5.52 -30.37
N TRP A 232 11.85 5.81 -30.53
CA TRP A 232 12.52 6.99 -29.96
C TRP A 232 12.31 7.11 -28.45
N ASN A 233 12.35 5.97 -27.75
CA ASN A 233 12.13 5.87 -26.32
C ASN A 233 13.43 5.53 -25.59
N ALA A 234 13.73 6.27 -24.53
CA ALA A 234 14.71 5.90 -23.53
C ALA A 234 14.01 5.10 -22.44
N ILE A 235 14.55 3.93 -22.14
CA ILE A 235 14.03 2.98 -21.17
C ILE A 235 15.02 2.84 -20.02
N VAL A 236 14.54 3.08 -18.80
CA VAL A 236 15.32 2.98 -17.56
C VAL A 236 14.66 1.95 -16.66
N SER A 237 15.40 0.90 -16.30
CA SER A 237 14.98 -0.04 -15.27
C SER A 237 15.19 0.59 -13.89
N LEU A 238 14.20 0.46 -13.02
CA LEU A 238 14.20 1.04 -11.67
C LEU A 238 14.34 -0.06 -10.61
N PRO A 239 14.80 0.26 -9.39
CA PRO A 239 14.67 -0.65 -8.26
C PRO A 239 13.19 -0.86 -7.90
N ASP A 240 12.92 -1.84 -7.07
CA ASP A 240 11.57 -2.06 -6.54
C ASP A 240 11.07 -0.83 -5.78
N LEU A 241 9.84 -0.39 -6.06
CA LEU A 241 9.28 0.85 -5.53
C LEU A 241 8.22 0.52 -4.47
N PRO A 242 8.56 0.52 -3.17
CA PRO A 242 7.58 0.43 -2.10
C PRO A 242 6.58 1.59 -2.10
N PRO A 243 5.41 1.41 -1.45
CA PRO A 243 4.48 2.49 -1.15
C PRO A 243 5.14 3.59 -0.31
N SER A 244 4.56 4.81 -0.33
CA SER A 244 4.96 5.95 0.50
C SER A 244 6.36 6.53 0.28
N ILE A 245 7.06 6.13 -0.80
CA ILE A 245 8.32 6.76 -1.22
C ILE A 245 8.11 7.51 -2.54
N LEU A 246 8.57 8.76 -2.58
CA LEU A 246 8.63 9.57 -3.79
C LEU A 246 10.01 9.43 -4.43
N TYR A 247 10.01 9.13 -5.72
CA TYR A 247 11.23 8.97 -6.51
C TYR A 247 11.36 10.12 -7.50
N ARG A 248 12.59 10.52 -7.75
CA ARG A 248 12.96 11.45 -8.81
C ARG A 248 13.99 10.80 -9.70
N ILE A 249 13.62 10.52 -10.95
CA ILE A 249 14.47 9.86 -11.93
C ILE A 249 14.89 10.87 -12.98
N HIS A 250 16.18 10.91 -13.26
CA HIS A 250 16.80 11.80 -14.22
C HIS A 250 17.35 11.01 -15.40
N ILE A 251 17.05 11.47 -16.62
CA ILE A 251 17.63 10.97 -17.87
C ILE A 251 18.31 12.15 -18.55
N ARG A 252 19.64 12.10 -18.62
CA ARG A 252 20.47 13.18 -19.18
C ARG A 252 20.87 12.84 -20.60
N PHE A 253 20.58 13.74 -21.54
CA PHE A 253 20.93 13.62 -22.94
C PHE A 253 21.92 14.70 -23.35
N PRO A 254 23.15 14.36 -23.76
CA PRO A 254 23.99 15.25 -24.54
C PRO A 254 23.34 15.58 -25.89
N MET A 255 23.63 16.74 -26.47
CA MET A 255 23.13 17.12 -27.80
C MET A 255 24.08 16.63 -28.89
N ASN A 256 23.55 16.00 -29.94
CA ASN A 256 24.31 15.47 -31.08
C ASN A 256 24.27 16.37 -32.35
N HIS A 257 23.27 17.25 -32.43
CA HIS A 257 22.68 17.84 -33.64
C HIS A 257 23.11 17.38 -35.04
N VAL A 258 22.10 16.93 -35.80
CA VAL A 258 21.95 17.14 -37.25
C VAL A 258 20.80 18.11 -37.59
N THR A 259 19.75 18.26 -36.76
CA THR A 259 18.71 19.32 -36.93
C THR A 259 17.84 19.44 -35.68
N THR A 260 17.45 20.66 -35.27
CA THR A 260 16.38 20.90 -34.28
C THR A 260 15.07 21.17 -35.00
N TYR A 261 14.04 20.38 -34.71
CA TYR A 261 12.68 20.57 -35.22
C TYR A 261 11.81 21.32 -34.21
N ALA A 262 10.60 21.68 -34.65
CA ALA A 262 9.57 22.35 -33.85
C ALA A 262 9.26 21.63 -32.53
N ASP A 263 8.62 22.36 -31.61
CA ASP A 263 8.17 21.84 -30.31
C ASP A 263 7.50 20.47 -30.46
N GLU A 264 8.04 19.45 -29.78
CA GLU A 264 7.47 18.10 -29.74
C GLU A 264 6.82 17.86 -28.39
N THR A 265 5.58 17.35 -28.41
CA THR A 265 4.94 16.82 -27.20
C THR A 265 5.34 15.35 -27.05
N ALA A 266 6.25 15.08 -26.12
CA ALA A 266 6.78 13.74 -25.87
C ALA A 266 6.10 13.09 -24.63
N PRO A 267 5.50 11.90 -24.76
CA PRO A 267 4.94 11.18 -23.62
C PRO A 267 6.04 10.48 -22.79
N ALA A 268 5.73 10.25 -21.52
CA ALA A 268 6.47 9.36 -20.64
C ALA A 268 5.49 8.45 -19.89
N SER A 269 5.92 7.22 -19.61
CA SER A 269 5.11 6.21 -18.94
C SER A 269 5.95 5.38 -17.97
N ILE A 270 5.31 4.87 -16.93
CA ILE A 270 5.89 3.94 -15.98
C ILE A 270 5.10 2.64 -16.00
N THR A 271 5.78 1.51 -16.02
CA THR A 271 5.17 0.17 -15.91
C THR A 271 5.89 -0.65 -14.85
N SER A 272 5.28 -1.75 -14.41
CA SER A 272 5.89 -2.72 -13.51
C SER A 272 5.54 -4.13 -13.96
N GLN A 273 6.45 -5.08 -13.72
CA GLN A 273 6.24 -6.49 -14.00
C GLN A 273 5.54 -7.23 -12.84
N ALA A 274 4.79 -6.55 -11.98
CA ALA A 274 3.84 -7.22 -11.11
C ALA A 274 2.81 -7.93 -12.00
N LYS A 275 3.10 -9.17 -12.40
CA LYS A 275 2.21 -9.99 -13.24
C LYS A 275 0.90 -10.15 -12.47
N GLU A 276 -0.20 -9.94 -13.18
CA GLU A 276 -1.46 -10.59 -12.87
C GLU A 276 -1.11 -12.08 -12.65
N LEU A 277 -1.43 -12.63 -11.48
CA LEU A 277 -1.45 -14.09 -11.36
C LEU A 277 -2.45 -14.55 -12.42
N ASP A 278 -1.98 -15.28 -13.44
CA ASP A 278 -2.80 -15.76 -14.54
C ASP A 278 -4.13 -16.31 -13.98
N PRO A 279 -5.29 -15.90 -14.51
CA PRO A 279 -6.55 -16.51 -14.12
C PRO A 279 -6.42 -18.00 -14.45
N VAL A 280 -6.41 -18.83 -13.42
CA VAL A 280 -6.35 -20.28 -13.53
C VAL A 280 -7.38 -20.70 -14.58
N GLU A 281 -6.90 -21.13 -15.75
CA GLU A 281 -7.74 -21.84 -16.71
C GLU A 281 -8.34 -23.02 -15.94
N CYS A 282 -9.64 -22.97 -15.67
CA CYS A 282 -10.35 -24.15 -15.18
C CYS A 282 -10.04 -25.29 -16.14
N PRO A 283 -9.53 -26.44 -15.66
CA PRO A 283 -9.28 -27.58 -16.51
C PRO A 283 -10.59 -27.96 -17.20
N ARG A 284 -10.66 -27.76 -18.52
CA ARG A 284 -11.72 -28.35 -19.33
C ARG A 284 -11.55 -29.87 -19.25
N GLY A 285 -12.32 -30.51 -18.37
CA GLY A 285 -12.59 -31.93 -18.47
C GLY A 285 -12.63 -32.66 -17.15
N SER A 286 -13.77 -32.62 -16.46
CA SER A 286 -14.25 -33.75 -15.65
C SER A 286 -15.64 -33.48 -15.06
N CYS A 287 -16.67 -33.43 -15.89
CA CYS A 287 -18.04 -33.73 -15.45
C CYS A 287 -18.75 -34.47 -16.59
N ASN A 288 -18.58 -35.78 -16.61
CA ASN A 288 -19.36 -36.69 -17.43
C ASN A 288 -20.06 -37.68 -16.51
N ALA A 289 -21.33 -37.38 -16.19
CA ALA A 289 -22.40 -38.28 -15.75
C ALA A 289 -23.58 -37.38 -15.33
N GLY A 290 -24.82 -37.48 -15.81
CA GLY A 290 -25.46 -38.40 -16.74
C GLY A 290 -26.96 -38.11 -16.68
N ARG A 291 -27.60 -38.04 -17.85
CA ARG A 291 -29.01 -38.37 -18.16
C ARG A 291 -30.12 -37.98 -17.15
N ASN A 292 -31.02 -37.07 -17.55
CA ASN A 292 -32.32 -37.47 -18.12
C ASN A 292 -33.19 -36.28 -18.57
N ASN A 293 -33.58 -36.35 -19.84
CA ASN A 293 -34.78 -35.86 -20.54
C ASN A 293 -35.82 -35.01 -19.77
N ASN A 294 -36.16 -33.83 -20.32
CA ASN A 294 -37.38 -33.70 -21.13
C ASN A 294 -37.55 -32.34 -21.84
N SER A 295 -37.69 -32.46 -23.16
CA SER A 295 -38.57 -31.72 -24.09
C SER A 295 -38.50 -30.19 -24.21
N CYS A 296 -37.97 -29.77 -25.36
CA CYS A 296 -38.35 -28.57 -26.11
C CYS A 296 -39.88 -28.42 -26.28
N ARG A 297 -40.36 -27.17 -26.16
CA ARG A 297 -41.54 -26.52 -26.78
C ARG A 297 -41.54 -25.08 -26.25
N LYS A 298 -41.65 -23.99 -27.00
CA LYS A 298 -41.87 -23.67 -28.41
C LYS A 298 -41.06 -22.41 -28.71
#